data_AF-A0A7S3MZ16-F1
#
_entry.id   AF-A0A7S3MZ16-F1
#
_cell.length_a   1.000
_cell.length_b   1.000
_cell.length_c   1.000
_cell.angle_alpha   90.00
_cell.angle_beta   90.00
_cell.angle_gamma   90.00
#
_symmetry.space_group_name_H-M   'P 1'
#
loop_
_entity.id
_entity.type
_entity.pdbx_description
1 polymer ?
#
loop_
_entity_poly.entity_id
_entity_poly.type
_entity_poly.pdbx_seq_one_letter_code
_entity_poly.pdbx_strand_id
1 'polypeptide(L)'
;MRLKNISKLHKWPLHKVLIEKYRLNPAEAKSLAAFLERMLKLKPKDRASARDLLHDPWLKESDEYSVWMSRDFIREYKVVNHKDYPNIKEEIQKEKEKKAQQEAKRQQ
;
A
#
# COMPACT_ATOMS: atom_id res chain seq x y z
N MET A 1 24.96 4.20 -1.10
CA MET A 1 24.66 4.33 0.35
C MET A 1 24.53 2.93 0.95
N ARG A 2 25.44 2.53 1.85
CA ARG A 2 25.34 1.27 2.60
C ARG A 2 25.13 1.61 4.08
N LEU A 3 24.15 0.99 4.71
CA LEU A 3 23.90 1.12 6.15
C LEU A 3 24.84 0.15 6.88
N LYS A 4 25.56 0.62 7.90
CA LYS A 4 26.62 -0.18 8.57
C LYS A 4 26.07 -1.41 9.30
N ASN A 5 24.88 -1.29 9.91
CA ASN A 5 24.33 -2.31 10.80
C ASN A 5 23.09 -3.01 10.23
N ILE A 6 22.54 -2.53 9.12
CA ILE A 6 21.28 -3.03 8.55
C ILE A 6 21.62 -3.82 7.28
N SER A 7 21.50 -5.14 7.38
CA SER A 7 21.85 -6.09 6.31
C SER A 7 20.73 -6.29 5.28
N LYS A 8 19.47 -6.16 5.69
CA LYS A 8 18.29 -6.35 4.83
C LYS A 8 17.39 -5.12 4.90
N LEU A 9 17.15 -4.49 3.75
CA LEU A 9 16.21 -3.39 3.62
C LEU A 9 15.03 -3.84 2.76
N HIS A 10 13.86 -3.96 3.37
CA HIS A 10 12.62 -4.24 2.66
C HIS A 10 12.02 -2.91 2.20
N LYS A 11 12.14 -2.61 0.91
CA LYS A 11 11.55 -1.40 0.33
C LYS A 11 10.04 -1.61 0.19
N TRP A 12 9.26 -0.74 0.81
CA TRP A 12 7.81 -0.71 0.67
C TRP A 12 7.39 0.68 0.18
N PRO A 13 7.05 0.84 -1.11
CA PRO A 13 6.66 2.14 -1.65
C PRO A 13 5.35 2.62 -1.02
N LEU A 14 5.20 3.95 -0.89
CA LEU A 14 4.12 4.57 -0.12
C LEU A 14 2.72 4.16 -0.61
N HIS A 15 2.48 4.17 -1.92
CA HIS A 15 1.19 3.75 -2.49
C HIS A 15 0.82 2.30 -2.10
N LYS A 16 1.78 1.36 -2.08
CA LYS A 16 1.53 -0.02 -1.63
C LYS A 16 1.20 -0.08 -0.15
N VAL A 17 1.85 0.73 0.68
CA VAL A 17 1.51 0.81 2.12
C VAL A 17 0.06 1.28 2.30
N LEU A 18 -0.34 2.32 1.57
CA LEU A 18 -1.71 2.88 1.63
C LEU A 18 -2.76 1.85 1.19
N ILE A 19 -2.51 1.11 0.12
CA ILE A 19 -3.41 0.05 -0.35
C ILE A 19 -3.47 -1.12 0.63
N GLU A 20 -2.33 -1.61 1.12
CA GLU A 20 -2.29 -2.89 1.83
C GLU A 20 -2.58 -2.75 3.32
N LYS A 21 -1.99 -1.75 3.97
CA LYS A 21 -2.14 -1.54 5.41
C LYS A 21 -3.40 -0.74 5.71
N TYR A 22 -3.64 0.29 4.92
CA TYR A 22 -4.76 1.21 5.12
C TYR A 22 -5.95 0.93 4.20
N ARG A 23 -5.86 -0.03 3.27
CA ARG A 23 -7.01 -0.44 2.43
C ARG A 23 -7.58 0.72 1.61
N LEU A 24 -6.79 1.73 1.30
CA LEU A 24 -7.25 2.82 0.43
C LEU A 24 -7.46 2.29 -0.98
N ASN A 25 -8.49 2.79 -1.66
CA ASN A 25 -8.69 2.57 -3.09
C ASN A 25 -7.40 2.87 -3.86
N PRO A 26 -7.07 2.12 -4.93
CA PRO A 26 -5.77 2.27 -5.61
C PRO A 26 -5.58 3.64 -6.25
N ALA A 27 -6.66 4.25 -6.76
CA ALA A 27 -6.66 5.59 -7.32
C ALA A 27 -6.32 6.64 -6.26
N GLU A 28 -7.07 6.64 -5.16
CA GLU A 28 -6.87 7.50 -3.99
C GLU A 28 -5.46 7.34 -3.39
N ALA A 29 -5.04 6.09 -3.19
CA ALA A 29 -3.72 5.78 -2.68
C ALA A 29 -2.60 6.33 -3.58
N LYS A 30 -2.81 6.35 -4.90
CA LYS A 30 -1.84 6.92 -5.85
C LYS A 30 -1.87 8.44 -5.85
N SER A 31 -3.05 9.07 -5.80
CA SER A 31 -3.23 10.52 -5.70
C SER A 31 -2.54 11.06 -4.44
N LEU A 32 -2.89 10.48 -3.28
CA LEU A 32 -2.30 10.82 -1.99
C LEU A 32 -0.79 10.55 -1.94
N ALA A 33 -0.32 9.41 -2.46
CA ALA A 33 1.10 9.12 -2.50
C ALA A 33 1.86 10.14 -3.36
N ALA A 34 1.32 10.54 -4.52
CA ALA A 34 1.96 11.53 -5.39
C ALA A 34 2.11 12.88 -4.69
N PHE A 35 1.08 13.33 -3.96
CA PHE A 35 1.13 14.53 -3.13
C PHE A 35 2.22 14.44 -2.05
N LEU A 36 2.20 13.36 -1.25
CA LEU A 36 3.15 13.18 -0.14
C LEU A 36 4.59 12.96 -0.62
N GLU A 37 4.82 12.30 -1.75
CA GLU A 37 6.15 12.09 -2.31
C GLU A 37 6.85 13.40 -2.72
N ARG A 38 6.09 14.45 -3.06
CA ARG A 38 6.63 15.79 -3.30
C ARG A 38 7.14 16.46 -2.02
N MET A 39 6.51 16.15 -0.88
CA MET A 39 6.94 16.61 0.46
C MET A 39 8.10 15.78 1.01
N LEU A 40 8.12 14.48 0.73
CA LEU A 40 9.07 13.51 1.30
C LEU A 40 10.36 13.33 0.49
N LYS A 41 10.69 14.29 -0.39
CA LYS A 41 11.96 14.27 -1.13
C LYS A 41 13.15 14.28 -0.17
N LEU A 42 14.08 13.35 -0.42
CA LEU A 42 15.27 13.16 0.40
C LEU A 42 16.19 14.40 0.39
N LYS A 43 16.35 15.02 -0.78
CA LYS A 43 17.10 16.27 -0.93
C LYS A 43 16.17 17.45 -0.65
N PRO A 44 16.50 18.35 0.30
CA PRO A 44 15.66 19.50 0.61
C PRO A 44 15.43 20.43 -0.58
N LYS A 45 16.42 20.57 -1.47
CA LYS A 45 16.34 21.42 -2.67
C LYS A 45 15.26 20.98 -3.66
N ASP A 46 14.96 19.68 -3.70
CA ASP A 46 13.97 19.11 -4.62
C ASP A 46 12.57 19.03 -3.98
N ARG A 47 12.43 19.43 -2.72
CA ARG A 47 11.17 19.38 -1.97
C ARG A 47 10.26 20.51 -2.45
N ALA A 48 9.00 20.18 -2.77
CA ALA A 48 8.02 21.18 -3.17
C ALA A 48 7.74 22.17 -2.03
N SER A 49 7.56 23.44 -2.36
CA SER A 49 7.17 24.44 -1.37
C SER A 49 5.71 24.25 -0.95
N ALA A 50 5.36 24.68 0.26
CA ALA A 50 3.98 24.60 0.75
C ALA A 50 3.00 25.33 -0.19
N ARG A 51 3.42 26.47 -0.74
CA ARG A 51 2.62 27.25 -1.71
C ARG A 51 2.30 26.44 -2.97
N ASP A 52 3.27 25.71 -3.51
CA ASP A 52 3.06 24.91 -4.73
C ASP A 52 2.17 23.69 -4.46
N LEU A 53 2.17 23.20 -3.22
CA LEU A 53 1.35 22.06 -2.78
C LEU A 53 -0.11 22.43 -2.55
N LEU A 54 -0.43 23.70 -2.26
CA LEU A 54 -1.82 24.17 -2.16
C LEU A 54 -2.60 24.03 -3.48
N HIS A 55 -1.89 23.96 -4.62
CA HIS A 55 -2.50 23.81 -5.93
C HIS A 55 -2.59 22.35 -6.39
N ASP A 56 -2.16 21.39 -5.56
CA ASP A 56 -2.17 19.98 -5.90
C ASP A 56 -3.61 19.43 -6.09
N PRO A 57 -3.86 18.58 -7.10
CA PRO A 57 -5.18 18.01 -7.36
C PRO A 57 -5.79 17.29 -6.16
N TRP A 58 -4.96 16.64 -5.33
CA TRP A 58 -5.44 15.87 -4.19
C TRP A 58 -6.23 16.72 -3.18
N LEU A 59 -5.85 18.00 -2.99
CA LEU A 59 -6.57 18.93 -2.10
C LEU A 59 -7.90 19.44 -2.67
N LYS A 60 -8.17 19.18 -3.96
CA LYS A 60 -9.38 19.63 -4.67
C LYS A 60 -10.34 18.48 -4.96
N GLU A 61 -9.97 17.25 -4.60
CA GLU A 61 -10.85 16.09 -4.71
C GLU A 61 -12.04 16.24 -3.76
N SER A 62 -13.19 15.67 -4.13
CA SER A 62 -14.39 15.70 -3.31
C SER A 62 -14.27 14.81 -2.09
N ASP A 63 -14.91 15.20 -0.98
CA ASP A 63 -14.99 14.39 0.24
C ASP A 63 -15.87 13.14 0.01
N GLU A 64 -15.30 12.12 -0.62
CA GLU A 64 -15.92 10.80 -0.74
C GLU A 64 -15.58 9.93 0.48
N TYR A 65 -16.60 9.36 1.13
CA TYR A 65 -16.42 8.48 2.28
C TYR A 65 -16.19 7.01 1.87
N SER A 66 -16.30 6.67 0.59
CA SER A 66 -16.11 5.32 0.02
C SER A 66 -14.65 4.97 -0.33
N VAL A 67 -13.68 5.61 0.33
CA VAL A 67 -12.24 5.49 0.05
C VAL A 67 -11.64 4.15 0.53
N TRP A 68 -12.32 3.47 1.46
CA TRP A 68 -11.81 2.26 2.11
C TRP A 68 -12.35 0.98 1.45
N MET A 69 -11.43 0.11 1.02
CA MET A 69 -11.73 -1.19 0.43
C MET A 69 -12.04 -2.25 1.50
N SER A 70 -12.95 -3.16 1.15
CA SER A 70 -13.12 -4.41 1.89
C SER A 70 -11.87 -5.30 1.78
N ARG A 71 -11.68 -6.19 2.75
CA ARG A 71 -10.58 -7.17 2.75
C ARG A 71 -10.64 -8.09 1.53
N ASP A 72 -11.83 -8.49 1.12
CA ASP A 72 -12.02 -9.37 -0.04
C ASP A 72 -11.62 -8.66 -1.34
N PHE A 73 -11.99 -7.39 -1.48
CA PHE A 73 -11.63 -6.57 -2.63
C PHE A 73 -10.11 -6.39 -2.75
N ILE A 74 -9.38 -6.19 -1.64
CA ILE A 74 -7.91 -6.09 -1.67
C ILE A 74 -7.28 -7.39 -2.19
N ARG A 75 -7.83 -8.53 -1.79
CA ARG A 75 -7.33 -9.84 -2.23
C ARG A 75 -7.52 -10.00 -3.73
N GLU A 76 -8.71 -9.67 -4.24
CA GLU A 76 -8.99 -9.69 -5.68
C GLU A 76 -8.07 -8.72 -6.43
N TYR A 77 -7.94 -7.49 -5.94
CA TYR A 77 -7.05 -6.48 -6.51
C TYR A 77 -5.61 -6.98 -6.63
N LYS A 78 -5.06 -7.63 -5.59
CA LYS A 78 -3.71 -8.21 -5.62
C LYS A 78 -3.58 -9.36 -6.62
N VAL A 79 -4.62 -10.18 -6.80
CA VAL A 79 -4.64 -11.27 -7.79
C VAL A 79 -4.64 -10.73 -9.21
N VAL A 80 -5.46 -9.71 -9.49
CA VAL A 80 -5.51 -9.06 -10.81
C VAL A 80 -4.16 -8.42 -11.12
N ASN A 81 -3.58 -7.68 -10.16
CA ASN A 81 -2.29 -7.01 -10.28
C ASN A 81 -1.08 -7.92 -9.94
N HIS A 82 -1.15 -9.20 -10.26
CA HIS A 82 -0.13 -10.22 -9.94
C HIS A 82 1.31 -9.84 -10.35
N LYS A 83 1.51 -8.95 -11.35
CA LYS A 83 2.83 -8.44 -11.71
C LYS A 83 3.49 -7.64 -10.58
N ASP A 84 2.70 -6.86 -9.84
CA ASP A 84 3.15 -6.09 -8.68
C ASP A 84 3.20 -6.91 -7.39
N TYR A 85 2.59 -8.10 -7.41
CA TYR A 85 2.44 -9.04 -6.31
C TYR A 85 2.77 -10.47 -6.74
N PRO A 86 4.05 -10.77 -7.05
CA PRO A 86 4.44 -12.03 -7.68
C PRO A 86 4.11 -13.27 -6.85
N ASN A 87 4.10 -13.15 -5.51
CA ASN A 87 3.89 -14.28 -4.60
C ASN A 87 2.44 -14.42 -4.11
N ILE A 88 1.48 -13.66 -4.68
CA ILE A 88 0.12 -13.58 -4.13
C ILE A 88 -0.61 -14.92 -4.13
N LYS A 89 -0.40 -15.75 -5.15
CA LYS A 89 -1.04 -17.07 -5.25
C LYS A 89 -0.56 -18.00 -4.14
N GLU A 90 0.74 -17.97 -3.84
CA GLU A 90 1.33 -18.76 -2.76
C GLU A 90 0.88 -18.26 -1.39
N GLU A 91 0.79 -16.94 -1.19
CA GLU A 91 0.28 -16.34 0.04
C GLU A 91 -1.18 -16.76 0.32
N ILE A 92 -2.02 -16.71 -0.70
CA ILE A 92 -3.42 -17.15 -0.62
C ILE A 92 -3.51 -18.63 -0.23
N GLN A 93 -2.68 -19.47 -0.84
CA GLN A 93 -2.67 -20.90 -0.56
C GLN A 93 -2.23 -21.18 0.89
N LYS A 94 -1.16 -20.53 1.36
CA LYS A 94 -0.69 -20.62 2.75
C LYS A 94 -1.75 -20.14 3.75
N GLU A 95 -2.52 -19.11 3.41
CA GLU A 95 -3.60 -18.63 4.27
C GLU A 95 -4.75 -19.65 4.38
N LYS A 96 -5.14 -20.26 3.26
CA LYS A 96 -6.14 -21.34 3.24
C LYS A 96 -5.70 -22.54 4.06
N GLU A 97 -4.46 -22.98 3.89
CA GLU A 97 -3.87 -24.10 4.63
C GLU A 97 -3.83 -23.81 6.14
N LYS A 98 -3.43 -22.59 6.54
CA LYS A 98 -3.46 -22.16 7.94
C LYS A 98 -4.87 -22.18 8.53
N LYS A 99 -5.88 -21.73 7.79
CA LYS A 99 -7.28 -21.75 8.23
C LYS A 99 -7.78 -23.19 8.41
N ALA A 100 -7.52 -24.07 7.45
CA ALA A 100 -7.88 -25.49 7.53
C ALA A 100 -7.21 -26.20 8.73
N GLN A 101 -5.91 -25.92 8.96
CA GLN A 101 -5.19 -26.45 10.13
C GLN A 101 -5.75 -25.93 11.46
N GLN A 102 -6.21 -24.67 11.50
CA GLN A 102 -6.80 -24.08 12.69
C GLN A 102 -8.20 -24.65 12.98
N GLU A 103 -8.99 -24.95 11.95
CA GLU A 103 -10.30 -25.60 12.09
C GLU A 103 -10.16 -27.06 12.53
N ALA A 104 -9.22 -27.82 11.97
CA ALA A 104 -8.94 -29.19 12.39
C ALA A 104 -8.51 -29.27 13.87
N LYS A 105 -7.74 -28.29 14.35
CA LYS A 105 -7.36 -28.18 15.78
C LYS A 105 -8.48 -27.75 16.72
N ARG A 106 -9.58 -27.20 16.19
CA ARG A 106 -10.77 -26.84 17.00
C ARG A 106 -11.75 -28.01 17.13
N GLN A 107 -11.60 -29.03 16.29
CA GLN A 107 -12.45 -30.22 16.23
C GLN A 107 -11.81 -31.45 16.89
N GLN A 108 -10.56 -31.31 17.38
CA GLN A 108 -9.85 -32.27 18.24
C GLN A 108 -9.84 -31.74 19.67
#